data_AF-A0A081AEH1-F1
#
_entry.id   AF-A0A081AEH1-F1
#
_cell.length_a   1.000
_cell.length_b   1.000
_cell.length_c   1.000
_cell.angle_alpha   90.00
_cell.angle_beta   90.00
_cell.angle_gamma   90.00
#
_symmetry.space_group_name_H-M   'P 1'
#
loop_
_entity.id
_entity.type
_entity.pdbx_description
1 polymer ?
#
loop_
_entity_poly.entity_id
_entity_poly.type
_entity_poly.pdbx_seq_one_letter_code
_entity_poly.pdbx_strand_id
1 'polypeptide(L)'
;MCKMLRQIPRRSLQLTRRVQHFSSPPDAQPPSRNFYDDLSQYVKRVLDRSDQLKRYEEHNVFPPNNWAFRNYYLYAQLQLPSKTEIDAVEFLDGAKFACDRVIRAMHSPELMDFASDKAPKPPIADEMEQMFEPTCYQAQFLPRAKRLGLGVSSLELKELDFTGVYLSGVKLERVTRAMLKAEEKLRAVALQAIAEQKQTMKQMRTVGEKQNTAELLSLLSSVQEKLESVEVEPNDDSETFERLQLSTLIRTTQTVEVVSEKTAERITVKSDVKTMMCFESFVTDPQDVDWQIMKMNQFGRVVSHTKD
;
A
#
# COMPACT_ATOMS: atom_id res chain seq x y z
N MET A 1 -26.97 3.07 36.11
CA MET A 1 -27.13 2.52 34.74
C MET A 1 -25.99 3.08 33.89
N CYS A 2 -24.83 2.42 33.89
CA CYS A 2 -23.69 2.78 33.05
C CYS A 2 -23.56 1.69 31.97
N LYS A 3 -23.78 2.07 30.71
CA LYS A 3 -23.61 1.19 29.56
C LYS A 3 -22.13 1.11 29.22
N MET A 4 -21.67 -0.13 29.14
CA MET A 4 -20.34 -0.57 28.72
C MET A 4 -19.85 0.17 27.46
N LEU A 5 -18.69 0.80 27.60
CA LEU A 5 -17.81 1.12 26.47
C LEU A 5 -17.43 -0.21 25.80
N ARG A 6 -17.97 -0.43 24.60
CA ARG A 6 -17.53 -1.52 23.73
C ARG A 6 -16.06 -1.24 23.38
N GLN A 7 -15.17 -2.00 24.02
CA GLN A 7 -13.82 -2.23 23.54
C GLN A 7 -13.93 -2.70 22.09
N ILE A 8 -13.42 -1.90 21.17
CA ILE A 8 -13.21 -2.32 19.79
C ILE A 8 -12.05 -3.32 19.85
N PRO A 9 -12.24 -4.61 19.51
CA PRO A 9 -11.14 -5.56 19.51
C PRO A 9 -10.14 -5.12 18.44
N ARG A 10 -8.88 -4.90 18.83
CA ARG A 10 -7.74 -4.95 17.89
C ARG A 10 -7.90 -6.23 17.08
N ARG A 11 -7.97 -6.12 15.76
CA ARG A 11 -8.12 -7.28 14.86
C ARG A 11 -6.84 -8.11 14.88
N SER A 12 -6.69 -8.94 15.90
CA SER A 12 -5.93 -10.17 15.83
C SER A 12 -6.81 -11.20 15.11
N LEU A 13 -6.71 -11.27 13.78
CA LEU A 13 -7.22 -12.42 13.03
C LEU A 13 -6.05 -13.34 12.71
N GLN A 14 -5.79 -14.24 13.65
CA GLN A 14 -5.18 -15.52 13.34
C GLN A 14 -6.08 -16.26 12.35
N LEU A 15 -5.55 -16.58 11.16
CA LEU A 15 -5.91 -17.79 10.39
C LEU A 15 -4.85 -18.07 9.32
N THR A 16 -3.79 -18.74 9.78
CA THR A 16 -3.08 -19.85 9.12
C THR A 16 -2.59 -19.68 7.66
N ARG A 17 -1.31 -19.34 7.49
CA ARG A 17 -0.23 -20.32 7.21
C ARG A 17 1.12 -19.64 7.47
N ARG A 18 1.86 -20.15 8.45
CA ARG A 18 3.26 -19.78 8.71
C ARG A 18 4.08 -19.88 7.41
N VAL A 19 4.62 -18.75 6.97
CA VAL A 19 6.01 -18.66 6.56
C VAL A 19 6.58 -17.52 7.40
N GLN A 20 7.02 -17.87 8.60
CA GLN A 20 7.65 -16.97 9.57
C GLN A 20 9.13 -17.32 9.58
N HIS A 21 10.01 -16.47 9.04
CA HIS A 21 11.45 -16.56 9.32
C HIS A 21 12.15 -15.19 9.35
N PHE A 22 11.53 -14.17 9.95
CA PHE A 22 12.29 -13.01 10.45
C PHE A 22 13.11 -13.46 11.66
N SER A 23 14.39 -13.76 11.43
CA SER A 23 15.31 -14.20 12.47
C SER A 23 15.89 -12.99 13.19
N SER A 24 15.33 -12.61 14.34
CA SER A 24 16.00 -11.64 15.21
C SER A 24 17.23 -12.29 15.86
N PRO A 25 18.38 -11.62 15.90
CA PRO A 25 19.46 -12.00 16.81
C PRO A 25 18.93 -11.93 18.26
N PRO A 26 19.35 -12.84 19.15
CA PRO A 26 18.90 -12.87 20.55
C PRO A 26 19.23 -11.60 21.36
N ASP A 27 20.10 -10.73 20.85
CA ASP A 27 20.58 -9.50 21.51
C ASP A 27 19.95 -8.19 20.98
N ALA A 28 18.77 -8.23 20.35
CA ALA A 28 18.08 -7.02 19.90
C ALA A 28 17.64 -6.14 21.09
N GLN A 29 18.50 -5.18 21.48
CA GLN A 29 18.20 -4.21 22.54
C GLN A 29 17.22 -3.13 22.04
N PRO A 30 16.30 -2.65 22.90
CA PRO A 30 15.44 -1.51 22.56
C PRO A 30 16.28 -0.27 22.26
N PRO A 31 15.78 0.68 21.44
CA PRO A 31 16.44 1.95 21.24
C PRO A 31 16.70 2.58 22.60
N SER A 32 17.97 2.83 22.87
CA SER A 32 18.47 3.36 24.12
C SER A 32 18.05 4.83 24.26
N ARG A 33 18.02 5.34 25.49
CA ARG A 33 17.77 6.76 25.74
C ARG A 33 18.93 7.66 25.26
N ASN A 34 20.02 7.06 24.77
CA ASN A 34 21.26 7.70 24.35
C ASN A 34 21.42 7.61 22.82
N PHE A 35 21.34 8.75 22.15
CA PHE A 35 21.53 8.87 20.70
C PHE A 35 22.82 8.20 20.17
N TYR A 36 23.91 8.25 20.95
CA TYR A 36 25.19 7.66 20.57
C TYR A 36 25.18 6.13 20.59
N ASP A 37 24.50 5.51 21.55
CA ASP A 37 24.38 4.05 21.64
C ASP A 37 23.54 3.53 20.47
N ASP A 38 22.43 4.20 20.13
CA ASP A 38 21.59 3.88 18.96
C ASP A 38 22.35 4.00 17.64
N LEU A 39 23.14 5.06 17.48
CA LEU A 39 23.97 5.26 16.30
C LEU A 39 25.05 4.17 16.20
N SER A 40 25.68 3.82 17.32
CA SER A 40 26.71 2.78 17.35
C SER A 40 26.15 1.41 16.98
N GLN A 41 24.96 1.07 17.49
CA GLN A 41 24.26 -0.18 17.17
C GLN A 41 23.83 -0.21 15.70
N TYR A 42 23.33 0.90 15.17
CA TYR A 42 23.01 1.03 13.74
C TYR A 42 24.24 0.82 12.86
N VAL A 43 25.34 1.52 13.14
CA VAL A 43 26.60 1.38 12.39
C VAL A 43 27.10 -0.06 12.46
N LYS A 44 27.03 -0.68 13.65
CA LYS A 44 27.37 -2.09 13.83
C LYS A 44 26.52 -3.01 12.95
N ARG A 45 25.19 -2.83 12.92
CA ARG A 45 24.29 -3.62 12.04
C ARG A 45 24.66 -3.49 10.57
N VAL A 46 24.99 -2.28 10.10
CA VAL A 46 25.39 -2.01 8.72
C VAL A 46 26.72 -2.71 8.37
N LEU A 47 27.67 -2.77 9.30
CA LEU A 47 28.96 -3.43 9.07
C LEU A 47 28.85 -4.96 9.15
N ASP A 48 28.19 -5.45 10.20
CA ASP A 48 28.03 -6.89 10.49
C ASP A 48 27.25 -7.61 9.37
N ARG A 49 26.38 -6.90 8.65
CA ARG A 49 25.51 -7.45 7.59
C ARG A 49 25.94 -7.04 6.19
N SER A 50 27.19 -6.62 6.01
CA SER A 50 27.69 -6.12 4.73
C SER A 50 27.64 -7.17 3.60
N ASP A 51 27.61 -8.46 3.95
CA ASP A 51 27.38 -9.58 3.05
C ASP A 51 25.98 -9.56 2.40
N GLN A 52 24.96 -9.05 3.12
CA GLN A 52 23.60 -8.90 2.59
C GLN A 52 23.57 -7.94 1.40
N LEU A 53 24.39 -6.88 1.40
CA LEU A 53 24.45 -5.95 0.28
C LEU A 53 24.85 -6.68 -1.01
N LYS A 54 25.85 -7.56 -0.92
CA LYS A 54 26.29 -8.37 -2.05
C LYS A 54 25.18 -9.34 -2.51
N ARG A 55 24.51 -10.00 -1.56
CA ARG A 55 23.35 -10.86 -1.87
C ARG A 55 22.24 -10.07 -2.57
N TYR A 56 21.97 -8.85 -2.14
CA TYR A 56 20.94 -7.97 -2.73
C TYR A 56 21.31 -7.55 -4.16
N GLU A 57 22.58 -7.30 -4.44
CA GLU A 57 23.07 -7.05 -5.79
C GLU A 57 22.93 -8.30 -6.68
N GLU A 58 23.31 -9.48 -6.19
CA GLU A 58 23.19 -10.75 -6.91
C GLU A 58 21.72 -11.10 -7.24
N HIS A 59 20.79 -10.77 -6.35
CA HIS A 59 19.34 -11.00 -6.54
C HIS A 59 18.63 -9.84 -7.27
N ASN A 60 19.36 -8.85 -7.80
CA ASN A 60 18.80 -7.68 -8.47
C ASN A 60 17.74 -6.94 -7.63
N VAL A 61 17.93 -6.85 -6.30
CA VAL A 61 17.03 -6.13 -5.39
C VAL A 61 16.94 -4.66 -5.79
N PHE A 62 18.03 -4.06 -6.28
CA PHE A 62 18.06 -2.66 -6.66
C PHE A 62 17.83 -2.47 -8.18
N PRO A 63 17.18 -1.36 -8.60
CA PRO A 63 17.02 -1.04 -10.00
C PRO A 63 18.37 -0.99 -10.74
N PRO A 64 18.48 -1.55 -11.96
CA PRO A 64 19.75 -1.64 -12.70
C PRO A 64 20.35 -0.27 -13.06
N ASN A 65 19.52 0.78 -13.11
CA ASN A 65 19.95 2.15 -13.41
C ASN A 65 20.38 2.92 -12.16
N ASN A 66 20.34 2.33 -10.96
CA ASN A 66 20.82 2.98 -9.76
C ASN A 66 22.36 2.96 -9.71
N TRP A 67 22.94 4.11 -9.42
CA TRP A 67 24.30 4.21 -8.91
C TRP A 67 24.50 3.48 -7.57
N ALA A 68 25.69 2.93 -7.36
CA ALA A 68 26.06 2.12 -6.19
C ALA A 68 25.81 2.83 -4.85
N PHE A 69 26.03 4.14 -4.77
CA PHE A 69 25.76 4.92 -3.55
C PHE A 69 24.29 4.85 -3.14
N ARG A 70 23.34 4.87 -4.09
CA ARG A 70 21.92 4.74 -3.77
C ARG A 70 21.55 3.33 -3.35
N ASN A 71 22.20 2.32 -3.90
CA ASN A 71 22.00 0.93 -3.47
C ASN A 71 22.48 0.76 -2.03
N TYR A 72 23.68 1.26 -1.72
CA TYR A 72 24.20 1.30 -0.37
C TYR A 72 23.29 2.09 0.58
N TYR A 73 22.77 3.24 0.16
CA TYR A 73 21.84 4.03 0.96
C TYR A 73 20.55 3.27 1.28
N LEU A 74 19.93 2.64 0.28
CA LEU A 74 18.73 1.82 0.49
C LEU A 74 19.01 0.63 1.41
N TYR A 75 20.14 -0.04 1.22
CA TYR A 75 20.61 -1.11 2.10
C TYR A 75 20.78 -0.62 3.54
N ALA A 76 21.47 0.51 3.75
CA ALA A 76 21.71 1.06 5.07
C ALA A 76 20.39 1.44 5.75
N GLN A 77 19.44 2.01 5.01
CA GLN A 77 18.10 2.32 5.53
C GLN A 77 17.32 1.08 5.99
N LEU A 78 17.50 -0.09 5.36
CA LEU A 78 16.88 -1.35 5.83
C LEU A 78 17.39 -1.81 7.19
N GLN A 79 18.56 -1.31 7.63
CA GLN A 79 19.15 -1.63 8.93
C GLN A 79 18.72 -0.66 10.04
N LEU A 80 17.91 0.35 9.71
CA LEU A 80 17.39 1.32 10.67
C LEU A 80 16.46 0.73 11.73
N PRO A 81 15.53 -0.20 11.42
CA PRO A 81 14.68 -0.81 12.44
C PRO A 81 15.54 -1.41 13.56
N SER A 82 15.08 -1.25 14.79
CA SER A 82 15.90 -1.53 15.97
C SER A 82 15.89 -3.01 16.32
N LYS A 83 14.74 -3.69 16.21
CA LYS A 83 14.56 -5.10 16.60
C LYS A 83 14.26 -6.05 15.43
N THR A 84 13.65 -5.52 14.39
CA THR A 84 13.13 -6.32 13.27
C THR A 84 14.08 -6.25 12.11
N GLU A 85 14.52 -7.40 11.62
CA GLU A 85 15.32 -7.49 10.41
C GLU A 85 14.42 -7.74 9.20
N ILE A 86 14.62 -6.97 8.14
CA ILE A 86 13.85 -7.11 6.90
C ILE A 86 14.78 -7.62 5.80
N ASP A 87 14.53 -8.85 5.33
CA ASP A 87 15.18 -9.38 4.13
C ASP A 87 14.49 -8.78 2.89
N ALA A 88 15.23 -7.97 2.14
CA ALA A 88 14.71 -7.32 0.94
C ALA A 88 14.35 -8.31 -0.17
N VAL A 89 15.03 -9.46 -0.27
CA VAL A 89 14.72 -10.48 -1.27
C VAL A 89 13.37 -11.11 -0.99
N GLU A 90 13.15 -11.55 0.26
CA GLU A 90 11.87 -12.13 0.70
C GLU A 90 10.73 -11.11 0.57
N PHE A 91 10.98 -9.86 0.99
CA PHE A 91 10.00 -8.79 0.84
C PHE A 91 9.62 -8.56 -0.62
N LEU A 92 10.58 -8.54 -1.55
CA LEU A 92 10.30 -8.33 -2.97
C LEU A 92 9.54 -9.51 -3.61
N ASP A 93 9.78 -10.74 -3.17
CA ASP A 93 8.97 -11.89 -3.57
C ASP A 93 7.52 -11.77 -3.09
N GLY A 94 7.33 -11.34 -1.84
CA GLY A 94 6.00 -11.01 -1.31
C GLY A 94 5.33 -9.87 -2.08
N ALA A 95 6.06 -8.80 -2.39
CA ALA A 95 5.56 -7.66 -3.15
C ALA A 95 5.19 -8.04 -4.60
N LYS A 96 5.96 -8.94 -5.22
CA LYS A 96 5.65 -9.52 -6.54
C LYS A 96 4.33 -10.29 -6.49
N PHE A 97 4.15 -11.16 -5.50
CA PHE A 97 2.92 -11.91 -5.30
C PHE A 97 1.72 -10.99 -5.07
N ALA A 98 1.87 -9.97 -4.22
CA ALA A 98 0.83 -8.98 -3.98
C ALA A 98 0.48 -8.21 -5.26
N CYS A 99 1.47 -7.82 -6.05
CA CYS A 99 1.24 -7.13 -7.32
C CYS A 99 0.51 -8.01 -8.34
N ASP A 100 0.86 -9.29 -8.47
CA ASP A 100 0.16 -10.25 -9.33
C ASP A 100 -1.33 -10.35 -8.94
N ARG A 101 -1.60 -10.54 -7.65
CA ARG A 101 -2.96 -10.61 -7.09
C ARG A 101 -3.76 -9.35 -7.41
N VAL A 102 -3.19 -8.18 -7.17
CA VAL A 102 -3.82 -6.89 -7.42
C VAL A 102 -4.08 -6.66 -8.90
N ILE A 103 -3.14 -6.98 -9.79
CA ILE A 103 -3.31 -6.84 -11.24
C ILE A 103 -4.42 -7.76 -11.73
N ARG A 104 -4.43 -9.03 -11.32
CA ARG A 104 -5.49 -9.98 -11.69
C ARG A 104 -6.85 -9.55 -11.16
N ALA A 105 -6.90 -9.06 -9.92
CA ALA A 105 -8.13 -8.56 -9.33
C ALA A 105 -8.71 -7.38 -10.13
N MET A 106 -7.88 -6.43 -10.55
CA MET A 106 -8.31 -5.31 -11.39
C MET A 106 -8.90 -5.71 -12.75
N HIS A 107 -8.53 -6.89 -13.26
CA HIS A 107 -9.05 -7.45 -14.52
C HIS A 107 -10.17 -8.49 -14.29
N SER A 108 -10.62 -8.70 -13.05
CA SER A 108 -11.75 -9.57 -12.75
C SER A 108 -13.07 -8.86 -13.10
N PRO A 109 -13.96 -9.49 -13.90
CA PRO A 109 -15.27 -8.94 -14.23
C PRO A 109 -16.10 -8.59 -12.98
N GLU A 110 -16.10 -9.47 -11.99
CA GLU A 110 -16.85 -9.29 -10.74
C GLU A 110 -16.42 -8.02 -9.98
N LEU A 111 -15.10 -7.78 -9.91
CA LEU A 111 -14.57 -6.59 -9.23
C LEU A 111 -14.85 -5.33 -10.05
N MET A 112 -14.75 -5.39 -11.38
CA MET A 112 -15.06 -4.24 -12.24
C MET A 112 -16.54 -3.84 -12.15
N ASP A 113 -17.45 -4.81 -12.11
CA ASP A 113 -18.88 -4.56 -11.93
C ASP A 113 -19.18 -3.99 -10.54
N PHE A 114 -18.56 -4.53 -9.50
CA PHE A 114 -18.66 -3.97 -8.15
C PHE A 114 -18.13 -2.52 -8.08
N ALA A 115 -16.94 -2.26 -8.64
CA ALA A 115 -16.34 -0.93 -8.69
C ALA A 115 -17.17 0.07 -9.53
N SER A 116 -17.97 -0.46 -10.45
CA SER A 116 -18.91 0.30 -11.28
C SER A 116 -20.30 0.50 -10.65
N ASP A 117 -20.51 0.05 -9.42
CA ASP A 117 -21.81 0.04 -8.72
C ASP A 117 -22.89 -0.82 -9.43
N LYS A 118 -22.48 -1.80 -10.25
CA LYS A 118 -23.39 -2.70 -11.01
C LYS A 118 -23.68 -4.01 -10.28
N ALA A 119 -22.80 -4.45 -9.40
CA ALA A 119 -22.88 -5.71 -8.68
C ALA A 119 -22.62 -5.53 -7.16
N PRO A 120 -23.09 -6.46 -6.31
CA PRO A 120 -22.72 -6.48 -4.90
C PRO A 120 -21.24 -6.82 -4.72
N LYS A 121 -20.73 -6.63 -3.49
CA LYS A 121 -19.32 -6.84 -3.15
C LYS A 121 -18.92 -8.33 -3.32
N PRO A 122 -17.96 -8.67 -4.20
CA PRO A 122 -17.47 -10.03 -4.37
C PRO A 122 -16.38 -10.38 -3.34
N PRO A 123 -16.07 -11.67 -3.10
CA PRO A 123 -15.02 -12.09 -2.17
C PRO A 123 -13.63 -11.50 -2.49
N ILE A 124 -13.33 -11.32 -3.77
CA ILE A 124 -12.07 -10.69 -4.20
C ILE A 124 -11.97 -9.23 -3.73
N ALA A 125 -13.10 -8.53 -3.55
CA ALA A 125 -13.10 -7.19 -2.99
C ALA A 125 -12.81 -7.18 -1.48
N ASP A 126 -13.19 -8.23 -0.74
CA ASP A 126 -12.81 -8.38 0.67
C ASP A 126 -11.30 -8.64 0.81
N GLU A 127 -10.73 -9.48 -0.07
CA GLU A 127 -9.28 -9.72 -0.12
C GLU A 127 -8.52 -8.42 -0.42
N MET A 128 -8.92 -7.68 -1.46
CA MET A 128 -8.28 -6.42 -1.81
C MET A 128 -8.44 -5.35 -0.72
N GLU A 129 -9.58 -5.30 -0.03
CA GLU A 129 -9.76 -4.37 1.09
C GLU A 129 -8.87 -4.71 2.29
N GLN A 130 -8.50 -5.98 2.48
CA GLN A 130 -7.53 -6.37 3.52
C GLN A 130 -6.09 -6.04 3.14
N MET A 131 -5.74 -6.14 1.84
CA MET A 131 -4.37 -5.88 1.37
C MET A 131 -4.01 -4.39 1.31
N PHE A 132 -5.00 -3.51 1.14
CA PHE A 132 -4.79 -2.08 0.98
C PHE A 132 -5.14 -1.32 2.26
N GLU A 133 -4.47 -0.19 2.45
CA GLU A 133 -4.97 0.82 3.39
C GLU A 133 -6.35 1.33 2.91
N PRO A 134 -7.33 1.52 3.82
CA PRO A 134 -8.72 1.81 3.44
C PRO A 134 -8.90 3.01 2.52
N THR A 135 -8.17 4.10 2.75
CA THR A 135 -8.24 5.30 1.91
C THR A 135 -7.67 5.02 0.52
N CYS A 136 -6.54 4.32 0.43
CA CYS A 136 -5.95 3.89 -0.84
C CYS A 136 -6.88 2.96 -1.62
N TYR A 137 -7.52 1.99 -0.94
CA TYR A 137 -8.50 1.10 -1.55
C TYR A 137 -9.66 1.88 -2.18
N GLN A 138 -10.25 2.83 -1.44
CA GLN A 138 -11.41 3.61 -1.87
C GLN A 138 -11.08 4.68 -2.91
N ALA A 139 -9.93 5.35 -2.79
CA ALA A 139 -9.58 6.54 -3.58
C ALA A 139 -8.70 6.23 -4.81
N GLN A 140 -7.92 5.15 -4.79
CA GLN A 140 -7.00 4.81 -5.87
C GLN A 140 -7.38 3.50 -6.57
N PHE A 141 -7.53 2.42 -5.80
CA PHE A 141 -7.73 1.08 -6.36
C PHE A 141 -9.09 0.92 -7.05
N LEU A 142 -10.20 1.14 -6.34
CA LEU A 142 -11.54 0.99 -6.92
C LEU A 142 -11.79 1.92 -8.14
N PRO A 143 -11.42 3.22 -8.11
CA PRO A 143 -11.56 4.06 -9.29
C PRO A 143 -10.71 3.61 -10.48
N ARG A 144 -9.57 2.94 -10.23
CA ARG A 144 -8.75 2.36 -11.30
C ARG A 144 -9.41 1.14 -11.91
N ALA A 145 -9.88 0.20 -11.10
CA ALA A 145 -10.64 -0.96 -11.57
C ALA A 145 -11.88 -0.54 -12.38
N LYS A 146 -12.64 0.45 -11.88
CA LYS A 146 -13.78 1.04 -12.60
C LYS A 146 -13.38 1.57 -13.98
N ARG A 147 -12.27 2.32 -14.07
CA ARG A 147 -11.80 2.90 -15.35
C ARG A 147 -11.41 1.84 -16.38
N LEU A 148 -10.89 0.70 -15.95
CA LEU A 148 -10.55 -0.40 -16.86
C LEU A 148 -11.80 -0.99 -17.52
N GLY A 149 -12.92 -1.06 -16.78
CA GLY A 149 -14.21 -1.54 -17.27
C GLY A 149 -15.03 -0.53 -18.09
N LEU A 150 -14.55 0.71 -18.31
CA LEU A 150 -15.34 1.72 -19.03
C LEU A 150 -15.30 1.50 -20.54
N GLY A 151 -16.48 1.28 -21.14
CA GLY A 151 -16.64 1.16 -22.60
C GLY A 151 -16.19 -0.18 -23.18
N VAL A 152 -15.99 -1.18 -22.33
CA VAL A 152 -15.61 -2.54 -22.69
C VAL A 152 -16.69 -3.51 -22.23
N SER A 153 -17.06 -4.47 -23.09
CA SER A 153 -18.00 -5.54 -22.75
C SER A 153 -17.30 -6.74 -22.12
N SER A 154 -16.03 -6.96 -22.47
CA SER A 154 -15.16 -7.95 -21.84
C SER A 154 -13.73 -7.43 -21.79
N LEU A 155 -13.04 -7.74 -20.69
CA LEU A 155 -11.65 -7.38 -20.46
C LEU A 155 -10.98 -8.56 -19.74
N GLU A 156 -10.03 -9.22 -20.39
CA GLU A 156 -9.39 -10.41 -19.85
C GLU A 156 -7.86 -10.29 -19.91
N LEU A 157 -7.21 -10.48 -18.77
CA LEU A 157 -5.75 -10.57 -18.69
C LEU A 157 -5.30 -11.96 -19.11
N LYS A 158 -4.73 -12.08 -20.31
CA LYS A 158 -4.23 -13.36 -20.87
C LYS A 158 -2.86 -13.73 -20.33
N GLU A 159 -1.94 -12.76 -20.31
CA GLU A 159 -0.55 -12.98 -19.87
C GLU A 159 -0.10 -11.84 -18.97
N LEU A 160 0.69 -12.19 -17.95
CA LEU A 160 1.31 -11.26 -17.02
C LEU A 160 2.71 -11.75 -16.69
N ASP A 161 3.71 -11.13 -17.30
CA ASP A 161 5.11 -11.47 -17.11
C ASP A 161 5.80 -10.38 -16.30
N PHE A 162 6.54 -10.78 -15.27
CA PHE A 162 7.36 -9.87 -14.47
C PHE A 162 8.75 -9.76 -15.08
N THR A 163 9.10 -8.58 -15.58
CA THR A 163 10.42 -8.29 -16.18
C THR A 163 11.39 -7.65 -15.20
N GLY A 164 10.93 -7.29 -13.99
CA GLY A 164 11.80 -6.87 -12.90
C GLY A 164 11.02 -6.41 -11.68
N VAL A 165 11.56 -6.66 -10.49
CA VAL A 165 10.96 -6.31 -9.20
C VAL A 165 12.07 -5.74 -8.34
N TYR A 166 11.95 -4.47 -7.97
CA TYR A 166 13.04 -3.73 -7.36
C TYR A 166 12.59 -2.95 -6.14
N LEU A 167 13.45 -2.87 -5.12
CA LEU A 167 13.34 -1.94 -4.01
C LEU A 167 13.79 -0.56 -4.48
N SER A 168 12.88 0.40 -4.40
CA SER A 168 13.06 1.75 -4.95
C SER A 168 13.10 2.85 -3.87
N GLY A 169 12.67 2.55 -2.65
CA GLY A 169 12.69 3.47 -1.52
C GLY A 169 12.47 2.75 -0.19
N VAL A 170 13.11 3.26 0.85
CA VAL A 170 12.97 2.82 2.24
C VAL A 170 12.78 4.06 3.10
N LYS A 171 11.81 4.02 4.01
CA LYS A 171 11.56 5.13 4.94
C LYS A 171 11.14 4.57 6.28
N LEU A 172 11.92 4.83 7.31
CA LEU A 172 11.57 4.55 8.70
C LEU A 172 11.12 5.83 9.37
N GLU A 173 9.97 5.80 10.04
CA GLU A 173 9.49 6.85 10.90
C GLU A 173 9.28 6.31 12.31
N ARG A 174 9.62 7.10 13.32
CA ARG A 174 9.25 6.82 14.71
C ARG A 174 8.07 7.69 15.05
N VAL A 175 6.92 7.07 15.29
CA VAL A 175 5.64 7.73 15.51
C VAL A 175 5.14 7.44 16.91
N THR A 176 4.59 8.45 17.58
CA THR A 176 4.00 8.26 18.91
C THR A 176 2.58 7.70 18.79
N ARG A 177 2.05 7.11 19.87
CA ARG A 177 0.64 6.70 19.90
C ARG A 177 -0.31 7.87 19.64
N ALA A 178 0.02 9.06 20.14
CA ALA A 178 -0.78 10.28 19.90
C ALA A 178 -0.85 10.61 18.40
N MET A 179 0.27 10.54 17.69
CA MET A 179 0.32 10.73 16.23
C MET A 179 -0.52 9.67 15.50
N LEU A 180 -0.45 8.41 15.91
CA LEU A 180 -1.24 7.34 15.31
C LEU A 180 -2.75 7.56 15.49
N LYS A 181 -3.21 7.92 16.71
CA LYS A 181 -4.61 8.27 16.96
C LYS A 181 -5.08 9.44 16.09
N ALA A 182 -4.23 10.46 15.94
CA ALA A 182 -4.52 11.62 15.10
C ALA A 182 -4.63 11.23 13.61
N GLU A 183 -3.72 10.41 13.10
CA GLU A 183 -3.76 9.89 11.74
C GLU A 183 -4.97 8.98 11.50
N GLU A 184 -5.33 8.10 12.44
CA GLU A 184 -6.54 7.27 12.36
C GLU A 184 -7.81 8.12 12.24
N LYS A 185 -7.91 9.18 13.05
CA LYS A 185 -9.04 10.12 12.97
C LYS A 185 -9.07 10.85 11.64
N LEU A 186 -7.90 11.30 11.14
CA LEU A 186 -7.80 11.94 9.83
C LEU A 186 -8.22 10.99 8.71
N ARG A 187 -7.81 9.71 8.75
CA ARG A 187 -8.25 8.67 7.80
C ARG A 187 -9.76 8.45 7.86
N ALA A 188 -10.34 8.36 9.06
CA ALA A 188 -11.79 8.23 9.22
C ALA A 188 -12.55 9.41 8.59
N VAL A 189 -12.05 10.63 8.77
CA VAL A 189 -12.61 11.84 8.15
C VAL A 189 -12.46 11.79 6.62
N ALA A 190 -11.31 11.38 6.11
CA ALA A 190 -11.09 11.24 4.67
C ALA A 190 -12.04 10.21 4.05
N LEU A 191 -12.24 9.06 4.69
CA LEU A 191 -13.21 8.04 4.26
C LEU A 191 -14.64 8.56 4.26
N GLN A 192 -15.03 9.32 5.29
CA GLN A 192 -16.33 9.97 5.35
C GLN A 192 -16.52 10.95 4.18
N ALA A 193 -15.53 11.81 3.93
CA ALA A 193 -15.58 12.76 2.82
C ALA A 193 -15.67 12.06 1.44
N ILE A 194 -14.95 10.95 1.25
CA ILE A 194 -15.05 10.13 0.03
C ILE A 194 -16.47 9.55 -0.12
N ALA A 195 -17.06 9.06 0.98
CA ALA A 195 -18.41 8.50 0.96
C ALA A 195 -19.47 9.57 0.63
N GLU A 196 -19.36 10.74 1.25
CA GLU A 196 -20.22 11.90 0.98
C GLU A 196 -20.09 12.35 -0.48
N GLN A 197 -18.86 12.49 -0.99
CA GLN A 197 -18.62 12.86 -2.38
C GLN A 197 -19.22 11.83 -3.37
N LYS A 198 -19.16 10.53 -3.06
CA LYS A 198 -19.80 9.48 -3.86
C LYS A 198 -21.33 9.62 -3.85
N GLN A 199 -21.93 9.96 -2.72
CA GLN A 199 -23.38 10.21 -2.62
C GLN A 199 -23.78 11.46 -3.40
N THR A 200 -23.05 12.57 -3.22
CA THR A 200 -23.29 13.82 -3.95
C THR A 200 -23.13 13.62 -5.45
N MET A 201 -22.13 12.90 -5.93
CA MET A 201 -21.99 12.58 -7.36
C MET A 201 -23.15 11.72 -7.90
N LYS A 202 -23.69 10.79 -7.09
CA LYS A 202 -24.90 10.04 -7.46
C LYS A 202 -26.13 10.96 -7.58
N GLN A 203 -26.24 11.96 -6.71
CA GLN A 203 -27.33 12.96 -6.72
C GLN A 203 -27.16 14.05 -7.79
N MET A 204 -25.93 14.46 -8.11
CA MET A 204 -25.64 15.45 -9.17
C MET A 204 -25.79 14.88 -10.58
N ARG A 205 -25.74 13.56 -10.77
CA ARG A 205 -26.16 12.93 -12.03
C ARG A 205 -27.65 13.14 -12.33
N THR A 206 -28.45 13.49 -11.33
CA THR A 206 -29.87 13.84 -11.46
C THR A 206 -30.12 15.36 -11.52
N VAL A 207 -29.21 16.21 -11.04
CA VAL A 207 -29.37 17.67 -11.04
C VAL A 207 -28.01 18.31 -11.32
N GLY A 208 -27.86 18.93 -12.49
CA GLY A 208 -26.59 19.46 -13.00
C GLY A 208 -26.10 20.69 -12.25
N GLU A 209 -25.50 20.50 -11.07
CA GLU A 209 -25.00 21.59 -10.23
C GLU A 209 -23.46 21.53 -10.09
N LYS A 210 -22.83 22.72 -10.09
CA LYS A 210 -21.37 22.88 -9.99
C LYS A 210 -20.96 23.01 -8.51
N GLN A 211 -19.84 22.38 -8.14
CA GLN A 211 -19.27 22.44 -6.80
C GLN A 211 -18.87 23.87 -6.39
N ASN A 212 -19.22 24.27 -5.17
CA ASN A 212 -18.90 25.59 -4.60
C ASN A 212 -17.63 25.55 -3.75
N THR A 213 -16.76 26.54 -3.93
CA THR A 213 -15.49 26.71 -3.19
C THR A 213 -15.68 26.91 -1.68
N ALA A 214 -16.85 27.40 -1.25
CA ALA A 214 -17.21 27.56 0.16
C ALA A 214 -17.40 26.22 0.89
N GLU A 215 -17.86 25.17 0.21
CA GLU A 215 -18.04 23.83 0.78
C GLU A 215 -16.67 23.16 1.05
N LEU A 216 -15.67 23.42 0.22
CA LEU A 216 -14.32 22.91 0.45
C LEU A 216 -13.68 23.55 1.69
N LEU A 217 -13.92 24.83 1.93
CA LEU A 217 -13.39 25.53 3.12
C LEU A 217 -14.08 25.08 4.41
N SER A 218 -15.39 24.82 4.39
CA SER A 218 -16.09 24.29 5.56
C SER A 218 -15.65 22.87 5.91
N LEU A 219 -15.39 22.02 4.90
CA LEU A 219 -14.81 20.69 5.09
C LEU A 219 -13.43 20.75 5.74
N LEU A 220 -12.54 21.64 5.28
CA LEU A 220 -11.20 21.81 5.86
C LEU A 220 -11.27 22.29 7.32
N SER A 221 -12.15 23.24 7.64
CA SER A 221 -12.37 23.70 9.01
C SER A 221 -12.89 22.58 9.92
N SER A 222 -13.82 21.75 9.41
CA SER A 222 -14.34 20.61 10.17
C SER A 222 -13.27 19.52 10.40
N VAL A 223 -12.39 19.30 9.44
CA VAL A 223 -11.26 18.37 9.60
C VAL A 223 -10.32 18.86 10.70
N GLN A 224 -10.01 20.15 10.72
CA GLN A 224 -9.15 20.75 11.75
C GLN A 224 -9.74 20.61 13.15
N GLU A 225 -11.02 20.96 13.34
CA GLU A 225 -11.73 20.81 14.62
C GLU A 225 -11.80 19.34 15.09
N LYS A 226 -12.00 18.41 14.14
CA LYS A 226 -11.93 16.98 14.43
C LYS A 226 -10.51 16.56 14.83
N LEU A 227 -9.45 17.12 14.24
CA LEU A 227 -8.08 16.79 14.63
C LEU A 227 -7.73 17.32 16.02
N GLU A 228 -8.20 18.51 16.38
CA GLU A 228 -7.99 19.14 17.69
C GLU A 228 -8.72 18.41 18.83
N SER A 229 -9.79 17.68 18.53
CA SER A 229 -10.57 16.89 19.50
C SER A 229 -10.06 15.44 19.67
N VAL A 230 -8.82 15.13 19.29
CA VAL A 230 -8.21 13.82 19.57
C VAL A 230 -7.86 13.74 21.06
N GLU A 231 -8.44 12.78 21.77
CA GLU A 231 -8.10 12.51 23.17
C GLU A 231 -6.70 11.89 23.26
N VAL A 232 -5.74 12.67 23.76
CA VAL A 232 -4.37 12.24 24.02
C VAL A 232 -4.23 11.91 25.51
N GLU A 233 -3.91 10.66 25.82
CA GLU A 233 -3.58 10.24 27.18
C GLU A 233 -2.14 10.65 27.52
N PRO A 234 -1.81 10.92 28.80
CA PRO A 234 -0.49 11.42 29.18
C PRO A 234 0.69 10.49 28.82
N ASN A 235 0.43 9.20 28.58
CA ASN A 235 1.46 8.24 28.15
C ASN A 235 1.57 8.11 26.62
N ASP A 236 0.61 8.63 25.84
CA ASP A 236 0.56 8.44 24.39
C ASP A 236 1.74 9.11 23.65
N ASP A 237 2.31 10.16 24.23
CA ASP A 237 3.49 10.85 23.69
C ASP A 237 4.80 10.12 23.99
N SER A 238 4.80 9.20 24.96
CA SER A 238 5.98 8.45 25.38
C SER A 238 6.13 7.09 24.69
N GLU A 239 5.01 6.49 24.26
CA GLU A 239 5.02 5.21 23.54
C GLU A 239 5.30 5.45 22.05
N THR A 240 6.48 5.01 21.59
CA THR A 240 6.92 5.18 20.19
C THR A 240 6.86 3.86 19.43
N PHE A 241 6.44 3.92 18.17
CA PHE A 241 6.40 2.80 17.23
C PHE A 241 7.31 3.08 16.04
N GLU A 242 7.98 2.04 15.56
CA GLU A 242 8.77 2.08 14.33
C GLU A 242 7.87 1.69 13.14
N ARG A 243 7.61 2.66 12.27
CA ARG A 243 6.83 2.50 11.04
C ARG A 243 7.76 2.45 9.85
N LEU A 244 7.77 1.34 9.13
CA LEU A 244 8.59 1.15 7.95
C LEU A 244 7.74 1.19 6.69
N GLN A 245 8.14 2.04 5.75
CA GLN A 245 7.59 2.09 4.40
C GLN A 245 8.63 1.61 3.39
N LEU A 246 8.23 0.66 2.56
CA LEU A 246 9.03 0.11 1.46
C LEU A 246 8.34 0.38 0.13
N SER A 247 9.03 1.10 -0.75
CA SER A 247 8.55 1.40 -2.10
C SER A 247 9.18 0.45 -3.10
N THR A 248 8.35 -0.20 -3.92
CA THR A 248 8.78 -1.11 -4.98
C THR A 248 8.54 -0.51 -6.36
N LEU A 249 9.45 -0.79 -7.28
CA LEU A 249 9.28 -0.59 -8.72
C LEU A 249 9.17 -1.96 -9.36
N ILE A 250 8.00 -2.25 -9.93
CA ILE A 250 7.67 -3.52 -10.56
C ILE A 250 7.44 -3.27 -12.04
N ARG A 251 8.17 -3.99 -12.89
CA ARG A 251 8.03 -3.94 -14.34
C ARG A 251 7.34 -5.22 -14.80
N THR A 252 6.29 -5.05 -15.57
CA THR A 252 5.51 -6.15 -16.13
C THR A 252 5.25 -5.93 -17.60
N THR A 253 5.17 -7.02 -18.36
CA THR A 253 4.58 -7.04 -19.70
C THR A 253 3.24 -7.76 -19.58
N GLN A 254 2.19 -7.12 -20.08
CA GLN A 254 0.81 -7.56 -19.92
C GLN A 254 0.17 -7.74 -21.30
N THR A 255 -0.48 -8.87 -21.52
CA THR A 255 -1.32 -9.11 -22.69
C THR A 255 -2.77 -9.14 -22.24
N VAL A 256 -3.57 -8.18 -22.72
CA VAL A 256 -4.97 -8.01 -22.34
C VAL A 256 -5.84 -8.10 -23.59
N GLU A 257 -6.86 -8.95 -23.54
CA GLU A 257 -7.89 -9.03 -24.55
C GLU A 257 -9.05 -8.12 -24.16
N VAL A 258 -9.49 -7.27 -25.09
CA VAL A 258 -10.55 -6.29 -24.88
C VAL A 258 -11.61 -6.48 -25.94
N VAL A 259 -12.88 -6.53 -25.54
CA VAL A 259 -14.02 -6.47 -26.45
C VAL A 259 -14.71 -5.12 -26.26
N SER A 260 -14.83 -4.35 -27.33
CA SER A 260 -15.51 -3.05 -27.28
C SER A 260 -17.02 -3.24 -27.10
N GLU A 261 -17.60 -2.47 -26.19
CA GLU A 261 -19.07 -2.44 -26.01
C GLU A 261 -19.78 -1.85 -27.24
N LYS A 262 -19.14 -0.94 -27.98
CA LYS A 262 -19.77 -0.21 -29.10
C LYS A 262 -19.70 -0.96 -30.43
N THR A 263 -18.56 -1.56 -30.72
CA THR A 263 -18.29 -2.17 -32.03
C THR A 263 -18.29 -3.69 -32.00
N ALA A 264 -18.31 -4.29 -30.80
CA ALA A 264 -18.05 -5.72 -30.59
C ALA A 264 -16.71 -6.22 -31.17
N GLU A 265 -15.81 -5.30 -31.54
CA GLU A 265 -14.47 -5.65 -32.01
C GLU A 265 -13.65 -6.22 -30.84
N ARG A 266 -12.95 -7.32 -31.12
CA ARG A 266 -11.97 -7.92 -30.22
C ARG A 266 -10.58 -7.40 -30.57
N ILE A 267 -9.88 -6.91 -29.57
CA ILE A 267 -8.55 -6.34 -29.69
C ILE A 267 -7.66 -6.97 -28.62
N THR A 268 -6.52 -7.51 -29.03
CA THR A 268 -5.48 -7.94 -28.10
C THR A 268 -4.44 -6.82 -27.99
N VAL A 269 -4.19 -6.35 -26.77
CA VAL A 269 -3.26 -5.27 -26.46
C VAL A 269 -2.12 -5.80 -25.61
N LYS A 270 -0.89 -5.65 -26.09
CA LYS A 270 0.32 -5.91 -25.33
C LYS A 270 0.90 -4.61 -24.82
N SER A 271 1.15 -4.51 -23.51
CA SER A 271 1.65 -3.30 -22.86
C SER A 271 2.79 -3.59 -21.90
N ASP A 272 3.78 -2.71 -21.90
CA ASP A 272 4.80 -2.66 -20.85
C ASP A 272 4.35 -1.70 -19.77
N VAL A 273 4.22 -2.20 -18.54
CA VAL A 273 3.67 -1.46 -17.41
C VAL A 273 4.69 -1.38 -16.28
N LYS A 274 4.92 -0.15 -15.82
CA LYS A 274 5.66 0.15 -14.60
C LYS A 274 4.67 0.40 -13.47
N THR A 275 4.68 -0.46 -12.47
CA THR A 275 3.87 -0.37 -11.26
C THR A 275 4.77 0.07 -10.10
N MET A 276 4.41 1.16 -9.43
CA MET A 276 5.03 1.61 -8.19
C MET A 276 4.08 1.31 -7.03
N MET A 277 4.51 0.51 -6.06
CA MET A 277 3.72 0.19 -4.87
C MET A 277 4.48 0.57 -3.60
N CYS A 278 3.79 1.21 -2.66
CA CYS A 278 4.32 1.53 -1.34
C CYS A 278 3.64 0.62 -0.32
N PHE A 279 4.44 -0.15 0.41
CA PHE A 279 4.00 -1.03 1.48
C PHE A 279 4.39 -0.39 2.82
N GLU A 280 3.52 -0.50 3.82
CA GLU A 280 3.76 -0.02 5.16
C GLU A 280 3.52 -1.13 6.18
N SER A 281 4.35 -1.15 7.21
CA SER A 281 4.16 -2.04 8.37
C SER A 281 4.75 -1.41 9.62
N PHE A 282 4.24 -1.85 10.79
CA PHE A 282 4.90 -1.58 12.06
C PHE A 282 5.94 -2.67 12.32
N VAL A 283 7.18 -2.23 12.56
CA VAL A 283 8.35 -3.10 12.70
C VAL A 283 9.00 -2.97 14.07
N THR A 284 8.31 -2.34 15.03
CA THR A 284 8.78 -2.23 16.43
C THR A 284 9.06 -3.61 17.03
N ASP A 285 8.18 -4.57 16.76
CA ASP A 285 8.31 -5.96 17.18
C ASP A 285 8.08 -6.88 15.96
N PRO A 286 8.92 -7.92 15.76
CA PRO A 286 8.86 -8.76 14.56
C PRO A 286 7.53 -9.51 14.37
N GLN A 287 6.77 -9.70 15.45
CA GLN A 287 5.49 -10.41 15.42
C GLN A 287 4.35 -9.54 14.88
N ASP A 288 4.54 -8.21 14.88
CA ASP A 288 3.53 -7.24 14.46
C ASP A 288 3.67 -6.85 12.98
N VAL A 289 4.64 -7.44 12.27
CA VAL A 289 4.87 -7.18 10.85
C VAL A 289 3.70 -7.71 10.03
N ASP A 290 2.84 -6.78 9.63
CA ASP A 290 1.75 -6.96 8.68
C ASP A 290 1.82 -5.86 7.62
N TRP A 291 1.93 -6.23 6.34
CA TRP A 291 2.19 -5.30 5.25
C TRP A 291 0.90 -4.86 4.58
N GLN A 292 0.66 -3.55 4.53
CA GLN A 292 -0.47 -2.96 3.80
C GLN A 292 0.00 -2.10 2.63
N ILE A 293 -0.74 -2.14 1.52
CA ILE A 293 -0.48 -1.30 0.34
C ILE A 293 -1.07 0.09 0.60
N MET A 294 -0.19 1.07 0.79
CA MET A 294 -0.55 2.47 1.06
C MET A 294 -0.76 3.29 -0.21
N LYS A 295 -0.12 2.87 -1.30
CA LYS A 295 -0.13 3.60 -2.56
C LYS A 295 0.16 2.68 -3.72
N MET A 296 -0.54 2.88 -4.83
CA MET A 296 -0.30 2.16 -6.06
C MET A 296 -0.45 3.09 -7.27
N ASN A 297 0.63 3.22 -8.04
CA ASN A 297 0.62 3.92 -9.31
C ASN A 297 1.05 2.99 -10.43
N GLN A 298 0.48 3.18 -11.61
CA GLN A 298 0.79 2.36 -12.78
C GLN A 298 0.85 3.22 -14.04
N PHE A 299 1.94 3.07 -14.77
CA PHE A 299 2.22 3.76 -16.03
C PHE A 299 2.50 2.71 -17.10
N GLY A 300 1.61 2.62 -18.08
CA GLY A 300 1.71 1.68 -19.19
C GLY A 300 2.10 2.36 -20.48
N ARG A 301 2.83 1.64 -21.34
CA ARG A 301 3.04 1.96 -22.74
C ARG A 301 2.55 0.78 -23.57
N VAL A 302 1.66 1.04 -24.53
CA VAL A 302 1.25 0.03 -25.51
C VAL A 302 2.45 -0.29 -26.39
N VAL A 303 2.75 -1.59 -26.49
CA VAL A 303 3.83 -2.14 -27.31
C VAL A 303 3.27 -2.56 -28.66
N SER A 304 2.13 -3.26 -28.67
CA SER A 304 1.43 -3.67 -29.87
C SER A 304 -0.07 -3.83 -29.60
N HIS A 305 -0.86 -3.72 -30.66
CA HIS A 305 -2.25 -4.14 -30.63
C HIS A 305 -2.57 -4.88 -31.92
N THR A 306 -3.36 -5.95 -31.82
CA THR A 306 -3.86 -6.72 -32.96
C THR A 306 -5.37 -6.72 -32.91
N LYS A 307 -6.00 -6.49 -34.06
CA LYS A 307 -7.43 -6.69 -34.24
C LYS A 307 -7.65 -8.08 -34.80
N ASP A 308 -8.58 -8.81 -34.21
CA ASP A 308 -9.03 -10.10 -34.72
C ASP A 308 -10.15 -9.90 -35.75
#